data_AF-A0A1I8NDI3-F1
#
_entry.id   AF-A0A1I8NDI3-F1
#
_cell.length_a   1.000
_cell.length_b   1.000
_cell.length_c   1.000
_cell.angle_alpha   90.00
_cell.angle_beta   90.00
_cell.angle_gamma   90.00
#
_symmetry.space_group_name_H-M   'P 1'
#
loop_
_entity.id
_entity.type
_entity.pdbx_description
1 polymer ?
#
loop_
_entity_poly.entity_id
_entity_poly.type
_entity_poly.pdbx_seq_one_letter_code
_entity_poly.pdbx_strand_id
1 'polypeptide(L)'
;MSREEKQLEMTLDAVQNRLNDLKVSIGAMVHKLETEYEFINWPTFLDNFALISSHLTGLSKILSKEICPPLRNRTVLPLMLSPERDEALIQLTQGRVPVFSHDIVPDYLRTKPEPMAEQKMLQNEQKAANLSAEAAAKQVAQHNKVVSHILDMVSKKREEWDIESSSRAGIQQTSSMADTHALVAAVGMGKGLKMGMPMSVPGGGPGSMMVPPAIRPPAPMSSVSPGGVSQLGKAPSAIKTNIKSAMQVHPFQR
;
A
#
# COMPACT_ATOMS: atom_id res chain seq x y z
N MET A 1 -25.10 42.55 -12.27
CA MET A 1 -24.58 41.47 -11.41
C MET A 1 -23.28 41.90 -10.79
N SER A 2 -23.24 41.98 -9.46
CA SER A 2 -22.01 42.12 -8.70
C SER A 2 -21.08 40.93 -8.97
N ARG A 3 -19.76 41.12 -8.90
CA ARG A 3 -18.77 40.02 -9.02
C ARG A 3 -19.06 38.89 -8.03
N GLU A 4 -19.59 39.23 -6.85
CA GLU A 4 -19.98 38.29 -5.80
C GLU A 4 -21.19 37.42 -6.19
N GLU A 5 -22.20 38.00 -6.86
CA GLU A 5 -23.39 37.25 -7.34
C GLU A 5 -23.00 36.21 -8.39
N LYS A 6 -22.14 36.58 -9.35
CA LYS A 6 -21.64 35.64 -10.36
C LYS A 6 -20.86 34.48 -9.73
N GLN A 7 -20.04 34.78 -8.73
CA GLN A 7 -19.26 33.75 -8.03
C GLN A 7 -20.17 32.82 -7.20
N LEU A 8 -21.26 33.36 -6.64
CA LEU A 8 -22.28 32.58 -5.96
C LEU A 8 -23.01 31.65 -6.92
N GLU A 9 -23.49 32.15 -8.07
CA GLU A 9 -24.14 31.36 -9.11
C GLU A 9 -23.24 30.21 -9.58
N MET A 10 -21.98 30.50 -9.91
CA MET A 10 -21.00 29.47 -10.31
C MET A 10 -20.80 28.40 -9.22
N THR A 11 -20.83 28.80 -7.94
CA THR A 11 -20.68 27.88 -6.81
C THR A 11 -21.93 27.00 -6.66
N LEU A 12 -23.12 27.58 -6.79
CA LEU A 12 -24.39 26.84 -6.74
C LEU A 12 -24.48 25.83 -7.88
N ASP A 13 -24.12 26.21 -9.12
CA ASP A 13 -24.09 25.31 -10.27
C ASP A 13 -23.11 24.15 -10.04
N ALA A 14 -21.92 24.43 -9.49
CA ALA A 14 -20.94 23.39 -9.18
C ALA A 14 -21.46 22.40 -8.12
N VAL A 15 -22.13 22.90 -7.07
CA VAL A 15 -22.74 22.08 -6.03
C VAL A 15 -23.90 21.25 -6.59
N GLN A 16 -24.77 21.86 -7.39
CA GLN A 16 -25.92 21.20 -8.01
C GLN A 16 -25.48 20.09 -8.96
N ASN A 17 -24.44 20.30 -9.76
CA ASN A 17 -23.87 19.27 -10.62
C ASN A 17 -23.35 18.08 -9.80
N ARG A 18 -22.62 18.33 -8.70
CA ARG A 18 -22.14 17.24 -7.83
C ARG A 18 -23.25 16.49 -7.10
N LEU A 19 -24.31 17.19 -6.69
CA LEU A 19 -25.49 16.55 -6.11
C LEU A 19 -26.21 15.67 -7.13
N ASN A 20 -26.28 16.09 -8.40
CA ASN A 20 -26.85 15.27 -9.48
C ASN A 20 -26.03 14.01 -9.73
N ASP A 21 -24.70 14.10 -9.79
CA ASP A 21 -23.81 12.92 -9.91
C ASP A 21 -24.05 11.92 -8.78
N LEU A 22 -24.12 12.42 -7.53
CA LEU A 22 -24.35 11.61 -6.34
C LEU A 22 -25.74 10.94 -6.39
N LYS A 23 -26.77 11.70 -6.75
CA LYS A 23 -28.15 11.21 -6.90
C LYS A 23 -28.24 10.07 -7.91
N VAL A 24 -27.60 10.22 -9.08
CA VAL A 24 -27.57 9.19 -10.13
C VAL A 24 -26.84 7.94 -9.62
N SER A 25 -25.71 8.13 -8.94
CA SER A 25 -24.91 7.02 -8.39
C SER A 25 -25.65 6.22 -7.33
N ILE A 26 -26.35 6.91 -6.41
CA ILE A 26 -27.20 6.26 -5.40
C ILE A 26 -28.35 5.52 -6.07
N GLY A 27 -29.05 6.16 -7.02
CA GLY A 27 -30.15 5.53 -7.75
C GLY A 27 -29.71 4.26 -8.50
N ALA A 28 -28.54 4.30 -9.16
CA ALA A 28 -27.96 3.14 -9.84
C ALA A 28 -27.61 2.01 -8.86
N MET A 29 -27.08 2.34 -7.67
CA MET A 29 -26.78 1.34 -6.64
C MET A 29 -28.05 0.71 -6.08
N VAL A 30 -29.09 1.51 -5.78
CA VAL A 30 -30.39 1.01 -5.33
C VAL A 30 -30.99 0.08 -6.38
N HIS A 31 -31.01 0.50 -7.65
CA HIS A 31 -31.55 -0.32 -8.73
C HIS A 31 -30.82 -1.67 -8.88
N LYS A 32 -29.48 -1.67 -8.78
CA LYS A 32 -28.69 -2.91 -8.77
C LYS A 32 -29.01 -3.79 -7.57
N LEU A 33 -29.18 -3.21 -6.39
CA LEU A 33 -29.57 -3.96 -5.20
C LEU A 33 -30.99 -4.51 -5.29
N GLU A 34 -31.90 -3.85 -5.98
CA GLU A 34 -33.27 -4.36 -6.14
C GLU A 34 -33.36 -5.44 -7.22
N THR A 35 -32.56 -5.34 -8.28
CA THR A 35 -32.68 -6.21 -9.47
C THR A 35 -31.69 -7.37 -9.47
N GLU A 36 -30.49 -7.16 -8.91
CA GLU A 36 -29.35 -8.09 -9.01
C GLU A 36 -28.87 -8.58 -7.64
N TYR A 37 -29.65 -8.47 -6.56
CA TYR A 37 -29.20 -8.85 -5.21
C TYR A 37 -28.69 -10.30 -5.10
N GLU A 38 -29.21 -11.22 -5.91
CA GLU A 38 -28.80 -12.63 -5.91
C GLU A 38 -27.46 -12.87 -6.61
N PHE A 39 -27.08 -11.99 -7.54
CA PHE A 39 -25.93 -12.17 -8.43
C PHE A 39 -24.82 -11.14 -8.23
N ILE A 40 -25.07 -10.09 -7.42
CA ILE A 40 -24.08 -9.06 -7.16
C ILE A 40 -22.89 -9.64 -6.40
N ASN A 41 -21.69 -9.49 -6.99
CA ASN A 41 -20.46 -9.87 -6.32
C ASN A 41 -19.95 -8.73 -5.42
N TRP A 42 -19.25 -9.09 -4.35
CA TRP A 42 -18.72 -8.14 -3.38
C TRP A 42 -17.78 -7.08 -3.97
N PRO A 43 -16.86 -7.40 -4.90
CA PRO A 43 -16.02 -6.39 -5.57
C PRO A 43 -16.85 -5.32 -6.29
N THR A 44 -17.84 -5.74 -7.08
CA THR A 44 -18.72 -4.80 -7.81
C THR A 44 -19.50 -3.93 -6.84
N PHE A 45 -20.03 -4.51 -5.75
CA PHE A 45 -20.70 -3.72 -4.71
C PHE A 45 -19.77 -2.65 -4.12
N LEU A 46 -18.53 -3.04 -3.76
CA LEU A 46 -17.53 -2.13 -3.21
C LEU A 46 -17.12 -1.03 -4.20
N ASP A 47 -17.00 -1.34 -5.49
CA ASP A 47 -16.67 -0.35 -6.52
C ASP A 47 -17.78 0.71 -6.65
N ASN A 48 -19.05 0.30 -6.63
CA ASN A 48 -20.18 1.24 -6.64
C ASN A 48 -20.21 2.09 -5.35
N PHE A 49 -19.90 1.49 -4.20
CA PHE A 49 -19.80 2.22 -2.93
C PHE A 49 -18.63 3.21 -2.94
N ALA A 50 -17.47 2.82 -3.47
CA ALA A 50 -16.30 3.68 -3.61
C ALA A 50 -16.58 4.89 -4.51
N LEU A 51 -17.35 4.70 -5.58
CA LEU A 51 -17.81 5.76 -6.46
C LEU A 51 -18.70 6.77 -5.72
N ILE A 52 -19.69 6.30 -4.95
CA ILE A 52 -20.54 7.17 -4.10
C ILE A 52 -19.68 7.94 -3.09
N SER A 53 -18.74 7.26 -2.41
CA SER A 53 -17.82 7.88 -1.46
C SER A 53 -16.93 8.94 -2.12
N SER A 54 -16.51 8.72 -3.37
CA SER A 54 -15.75 9.70 -4.16
C SER A 54 -16.58 10.95 -4.46
N HIS A 55 -17.83 10.80 -4.89
CA HIS A 55 -18.75 11.92 -5.11
C HIS A 55 -19.00 12.72 -3.82
N LEU A 56 -19.22 12.02 -2.69
CA LEU A 56 -19.41 12.67 -1.39
C LEU A 56 -18.16 13.43 -0.93
N THR A 57 -16.99 12.85 -1.13
CA THR A 57 -15.70 13.51 -0.83
C THR A 57 -15.49 14.74 -1.71
N GLY A 58 -15.84 14.64 -3.00
CA GLY A 58 -15.81 15.76 -3.94
C GLY A 58 -16.72 16.91 -3.52
N LEU A 59 -17.96 16.59 -3.12
CA LEU A 59 -18.91 17.57 -2.59
C LEU A 59 -18.39 18.22 -1.31
N SER A 60 -17.89 17.43 -0.36
CA SER A 60 -17.30 17.93 0.88
C SER A 60 -16.13 18.89 0.59
N LYS A 61 -15.26 18.60 -0.39
CA LYS A 61 -14.16 19.49 -0.80
C LYS A 61 -14.65 20.83 -1.38
N ILE A 62 -15.76 20.84 -2.12
CA ILE A 62 -16.34 22.08 -2.65
C ILE A 62 -16.92 22.92 -1.50
N LEU A 63 -17.63 22.28 -0.57
CA LEU A 63 -18.26 22.95 0.57
C LEU A 63 -17.26 23.41 1.65
N SER A 64 -16.12 22.71 1.78
CA SER A 64 -15.07 23.02 2.76
C SER A 64 -14.04 24.04 2.27
N LYS A 65 -13.89 24.23 0.95
CA LYS A 65 -13.05 25.30 0.41
C LYS A 65 -13.58 26.67 0.85
N GLU A 66 -12.66 27.62 1.05
CA GLU A 66 -12.91 29.05 1.35
C GLU A 66 -13.76 29.80 0.31
N ILE A 67 -14.43 29.11 -0.62
CA ILE A 67 -15.39 29.62 -1.60
C ILE A 67 -16.82 29.65 -1.03
N CYS A 68 -17.10 28.95 0.09
CA CYS A 68 -18.40 28.98 0.79
C CYS A 68 -18.65 30.05 1.89
N PRO A 69 -17.82 31.08 2.14
CA PRO A 69 -18.21 32.21 2.99
C PRO A 69 -19.51 32.92 2.56
N PRO A 70 -19.83 33.07 1.24
CA PRO A 70 -21.10 33.66 0.82
C PRO A 70 -22.31 32.82 1.26
N LEU A 71 -22.25 31.49 1.19
CA LEU A 71 -23.38 30.65 1.57
C LEU A 71 -23.62 30.63 3.08
N ARG A 72 -22.56 30.69 3.90
CA ARG A 72 -22.70 30.74 5.37
C ARG A 72 -23.34 32.03 5.88
N ASN A 73 -23.17 33.13 5.14
CA ASN A 73 -23.67 34.44 5.52
C ASN A 73 -25.05 34.76 4.90
N ARG A 74 -25.66 33.80 4.19
CA ARG A 74 -26.96 33.97 3.54
C ARG A 74 -27.93 32.95 4.13
N THR A 75 -29.19 33.37 4.25
CA THR A 75 -30.26 32.47 4.66
C THR A 75 -31.20 32.25 3.49
N VAL A 76 -31.78 31.06 3.43
CA VAL A 76 -32.84 30.73 2.47
C VAL A 76 -34.18 30.96 3.16
N LEU A 77 -35.03 31.76 2.53
CA LEU A 77 -36.38 32.02 3.01
C LEU A 77 -37.36 31.89 1.83
N PRO A 78 -38.50 31.19 2.01
CA PRO A 78 -39.56 31.18 1.01
C PRO A 78 -40.09 32.59 0.80
N LEU A 79 -40.13 33.05 -0.45
CA LEU A 79 -40.75 34.33 -0.81
C LEU A 79 -42.27 34.22 -0.98
N MET A 80 -42.73 33.06 -1.44
CA MET A 80 -44.14 32.77 -1.69
C MET A 80 -44.39 31.29 -1.39
N LEU A 81 -45.50 31.01 -0.72
CA LEU A 81 -46.00 29.67 -0.46
C LEU A 81 -47.34 29.53 -1.17
N SER A 82 -47.50 28.45 -1.93
CA SER A 82 -48.72 28.18 -2.68
C SER A 82 -49.12 26.73 -2.49
N PRO A 83 -50.42 26.45 -2.21
CA PRO A 83 -50.94 25.09 -2.24
C PRO A 83 -51.21 24.59 -3.67
N GLU A 84 -51.07 25.47 -4.68
CA GLU A 84 -51.25 25.10 -6.07
C GLU A 84 -50.06 24.30 -6.61
N ARG A 85 -50.39 23.41 -7.55
CA ARG A 85 -49.40 22.58 -8.23
C ARG A 85 -48.53 23.45 -9.13
N ASP A 86 -47.22 23.35 -8.96
CA ASP A 86 -46.24 24.06 -9.78
C ASP A 86 -45.54 23.07 -10.73
N GLU A 87 -45.91 23.10 -12.01
CA GLU A 87 -45.33 22.22 -13.04
C GLU A 87 -43.84 22.49 -13.29
N ALA A 88 -43.37 23.73 -13.11
CA ALA A 88 -41.94 24.05 -13.25
C ALA A 88 -41.14 23.43 -12.09
N LEU A 89 -41.67 23.53 -10.86
CA LEU A 89 -41.07 22.90 -9.69
C LEU A 89 -41.04 21.37 -9.81
N ILE A 90 -42.10 20.77 -10.35
CA ILE A 90 -42.18 19.33 -10.62
C ILE A 90 -41.07 18.91 -11.59
N GLN A 91 -40.91 19.65 -12.70
CA GLN A 91 -39.88 19.34 -13.69
C GLN A 91 -38.47 19.46 -13.09
N LEU A 92 -38.19 20.55 -12.36
CA LEU A 92 -36.90 20.79 -11.72
C LEU A 92 -36.55 19.74 -10.66
N THR A 93 -37.54 19.29 -9.89
CA THR A 93 -37.35 18.33 -8.79
C THR A 93 -37.55 16.88 -9.22
N GLN A 94 -37.75 16.63 -10.51
CA GLN A 94 -38.02 15.30 -11.08
C GLN A 94 -39.22 14.62 -10.39
N GLY A 95 -40.29 15.39 -10.17
CA GLY A 95 -41.53 14.91 -9.58
C GLY A 95 -41.56 14.78 -8.06
N ARG A 96 -40.49 15.19 -7.36
CA ARG A 96 -40.40 15.04 -5.89
C ARG A 96 -41.18 16.09 -5.11
N VAL A 97 -41.28 17.31 -5.66
CA VAL A 97 -41.94 18.43 -4.99
C VAL A 97 -43.04 18.95 -5.91
N PRO A 98 -44.30 18.51 -5.73
CA PRO A 98 -45.41 18.95 -6.56
C PRO A 98 -45.96 20.33 -6.16
N VAL A 99 -45.79 20.69 -4.89
CA VAL A 99 -46.36 21.88 -4.25
C VAL A 99 -45.36 22.38 -3.21
N PHE A 100 -45.26 23.70 -3.04
CA PHE A 100 -44.45 24.34 -1.99
C PHE A 100 -45.35 25.10 -1.01
N SER A 101 -46.04 24.34 -0.15
CA SER A 101 -47.02 24.84 0.82
C SER A 101 -46.46 24.92 2.24
N HIS A 102 -47.22 25.57 3.15
CA HIS A 102 -46.88 25.71 4.56
C HIS A 102 -46.60 24.39 5.28
N ASP A 103 -47.19 23.30 4.81
CA ASP A 103 -47.08 21.99 5.47
C ASP A 103 -45.77 21.28 5.15
N ILE A 104 -45.20 21.50 3.95
CA ILE A 104 -44.05 20.72 3.45
C ILE A 104 -42.74 21.53 3.53
N VAL A 105 -42.83 22.86 3.52
CA VAL A 105 -41.67 23.75 3.64
C VAL A 105 -40.80 23.45 4.86
N PRO A 106 -41.35 23.17 6.06
CA PRO A 106 -40.53 22.83 7.23
C PRO A 106 -39.63 21.61 7.00
N ASP A 107 -40.09 20.63 6.21
CA ASP A 107 -39.33 19.42 5.92
C ASP A 107 -38.22 19.69 4.90
N TYR A 108 -38.50 20.43 3.83
CA TYR A 108 -37.49 20.72 2.80
C TYR A 108 -36.44 21.75 3.23
N LEU A 109 -36.79 22.67 4.12
CA LEU A 109 -35.85 23.66 4.67
C LEU A 109 -35.29 23.26 6.04
N ARG A 110 -35.51 22.01 6.47
CA ARG A 110 -35.02 21.51 7.73
C ARG A 110 -33.49 21.53 7.76
N THR A 111 -32.93 22.26 8.73
CA THR A 111 -31.49 22.26 9.04
C THR A 111 -31.13 21.40 10.24
N LYS A 112 -32.13 20.92 10.99
CA LYS A 112 -31.93 20.04 12.13
C LYS A 112 -31.43 18.66 11.67
N PRO A 113 -30.27 18.17 12.15
CA PRO A 113 -29.74 16.86 11.79
C PRO A 113 -30.70 15.69 12.10
N GLU A 114 -30.40 14.53 11.53
CA GLU A 114 -31.07 13.28 11.88
C GLU A 114 -30.78 12.89 13.33
N PRO A 115 -31.72 12.25 14.06
CA PRO A 115 -31.57 11.94 15.48
C PRO A 115 -30.29 11.17 15.82
N MET A 116 -29.89 10.21 14.97
CA MET A 116 -28.64 9.46 15.19
C MET A 116 -27.39 10.32 15.01
N ALA A 117 -27.42 11.29 14.10
CA ALA A 117 -26.32 12.24 13.93
C ALA A 117 -26.26 13.22 15.10
N GLU A 118 -27.40 13.74 15.54
CA GLU A 118 -27.54 14.61 16.72
C GLU A 118 -27.00 13.92 17.98
N GLN A 119 -27.37 12.65 18.22
CA GLN A 119 -26.86 11.88 19.35
C GLN A 119 -25.34 11.69 19.29
N LYS A 120 -24.77 11.40 18.10
CA LYS A 120 -23.31 11.28 17.92
C LYS A 120 -22.61 12.61 18.16
N MET A 121 -23.18 13.73 17.69
CA MET A 121 -22.65 15.07 17.94
C MET A 121 -22.61 15.38 19.43
N LEU A 122 -23.71 15.12 20.16
CA LEU A 122 -23.78 15.32 21.60
C LEU A 122 -22.75 14.47 22.36
N GLN A 123 -22.58 13.19 21.98
CA GLN A 123 -21.55 12.34 22.57
C GLN A 123 -20.14 12.87 22.32
N ASN A 124 -19.87 13.41 21.13
CA ASN A 124 -18.57 14.01 20.82
C ASN A 124 -18.34 15.32 21.57
N GLU A 125 -19.38 16.14 21.72
CA GLU A 125 -19.34 17.40 22.47
C GLU A 125 -19.10 17.15 23.96
N GLN A 126 -19.78 16.14 24.55
CA GLN A 126 -19.52 15.71 25.93
C GLN A 126 -18.08 15.24 26.14
N LYS A 127 -17.53 14.46 25.19
CA LYS A 127 -16.12 14.03 25.23
C LYS A 127 -15.18 15.23 25.12
N ALA A 128 -15.48 16.19 24.26
CA ALA A 128 -14.68 17.41 24.09
C ALA A 128 -14.71 18.30 25.33
N ALA A 129 -15.87 18.46 25.98
CA ALA A 129 -16.03 19.26 27.20
C ALA A 129 -15.24 18.70 28.39
N ASN A 130 -14.99 17.39 28.42
CA ASN A 130 -14.21 16.73 29.46
C ASN A 130 -12.68 16.87 29.27
N LEU A 131 -12.22 17.51 28.18
CA LEU A 131 -10.80 17.68 27.87
C LEU A 131 -10.42 19.16 27.95
N SER A 132 -9.31 19.48 28.62
CA SER A 132 -8.80 20.85 28.63
C SER A 132 -8.26 21.25 27.26
N ALA A 133 -8.41 22.52 26.87
CA ALA A 133 -7.95 23.01 25.56
C ALA A 133 -6.43 22.81 25.35
N GLU A 134 -5.64 22.95 26.41
CA GLU A 134 -4.19 22.71 26.37
C GLU A 134 -3.86 21.23 26.16
N ALA A 135 -4.54 20.31 26.86
CA ALA A 135 -4.34 18.88 26.68
C ALA A 135 -4.76 18.43 25.27
N ALA A 136 -5.87 18.97 24.75
CA ALA A 136 -6.33 18.72 23.39
C ALA A 136 -5.29 19.17 22.34
N ALA A 137 -4.78 20.39 22.45
CA ALA A 137 -3.79 20.93 21.52
C ALA A 137 -2.48 20.10 21.53
N LYS A 138 -2.00 19.71 22.72
CA LYS A 138 -0.81 18.86 22.85
C LYS A 138 -1.04 17.46 22.24
N GLN A 139 -2.21 16.87 22.48
CA GLN A 139 -2.57 15.58 21.91
C GLN A 139 -2.66 15.64 20.38
N VAL A 140 -3.28 16.68 19.81
CA VAL A 140 -3.35 16.88 18.35
C VAL A 140 -1.96 17.03 17.75
N ALA A 141 -1.09 17.86 18.33
CA ALA A 141 0.28 18.04 17.85
C ALA A 141 1.07 16.73 17.88
N GLN A 142 0.95 15.94 18.95
CA GLN A 142 1.58 14.63 19.06
C GLN A 142 1.04 13.64 18.01
N HIS A 143 -0.28 13.57 17.81
CA HIS A 143 -0.88 12.70 16.80
C HIS A 143 -0.44 13.07 15.39
N ASN A 144 -0.45 14.37 15.06
CA ASN A 144 0.04 14.84 13.76
C ASN A 144 1.50 14.44 13.54
N LYS A 145 2.36 14.57 14.55
CA LYS A 145 3.77 14.15 14.46
C LYS A 145 3.90 12.64 14.17
N VAL A 146 3.11 11.80 14.85
CA VAL A 146 3.13 10.34 14.64
C VAL A 146 2.61 9.98 13.25
N VAL A 147 1.48 10.56 12.84
CA VAL A 147 0.88 10.31 11.52
C VAL A 147 1.83 10.74 10.39
N SER A 148 2.42 11.94 10.49
CA SER A 148 3.41 12.41 9.53
C SER A 148 4.63 11.50 9.49
N HIS A 149 5.15 11.06 10.64
CA HIS A 149 6.30 10.16 10.68
C HIS A 149 6.02 8.80 10.00
N ILE A 150 4.84 8.22 10.25
CA ILE A 150 4.43 6.97 9.60
C ILE A 150 4.26 7.20 8.09
N LEU A 151 3.64 8.31 7.70
CA LEU A 151 3.48 8.66 6.29
C LEU A 151 4.83 8.81 5.58
N ASP A 152 5.80 9.47 6.21
CA ASP A 152 7.16 9.64 5.68
C ASP A 152 7.86 8.28 5.53
N MET A 153 7.73 7.41 6.53
CA MET A 153 8.31 6.06 6.48
C MET A 153 7.73 5.23 5.33
N VAL A 154 6.41 5.24 5.17
CA VAL A 154 5.71 4.54 4.07
C VAL A 154 6.09 5.14 2.73
N SER A 155 6.14 6.47 2.63
CA SER A 155 6.49 7.17 1.38
C SER A 155 7.93 6.87 0.96
N LYS A 156 8.87 6.90 1.91
CA LYS A 156 10.27 6.53 1.67
C LYS A 156 10.40 5.07 1.24
N LYS A 157 9.68 4.15 1.90
CA LYS A 157 9.69 2.73 1.52
C LYS A 157 9.12 2.50 0.12
N ARG A 158 8.08 3.23 -0.26
CA ARG A 158 7.53 3.23 -1.62
C ARG A 158 8.56 3.72 -2.64
N GLU A 159 9.26 4.82 -2.36
CA GLU A 159 10.30 5.35 -3.24
C GLU A 159 11.49 4.38 -3.38
N GLU A 160 11.94 3.77 -2.27
CA GLU A 160 12.98 2.72 -2.27
C GLU A 160 12.56 1.53 -3.16
N TRP A 161 11.30 1.08 -3.08
CA TRP A 161 10.78 0.00 -3.93
C TRP A 161 10.66 0.41 -5.41
N ASP A 162 10.25 1.65 -5.70
CA ASP A 162 10.19 2.16 -7.07
C ASP A 162 11.60 2.23 -7.70
N ILE A 163 12.61 2.62 -6.91
CA ILE A 163 14.03 2.63 -7.32
C ILE A 163 14.57 1.20 -7.49
N GLU A 164 14.30 0.28 -6.56
CA GLU A 164 14.73 -1.13 -6.69
C GLU A 164 14.08 -1.80 -7.90
N SER A 165 12.80 -1.54 -8.15
CA SER A 165 12.05 -2.03 -9.32
C SER A 165 12.65 -1.48 -10.62
N SER A 166 12.94 -0.17 -10.67
CA SER A 166 13.51 0.48 -11.86
C SER A 166 14.99 0.14 -12.11
N SER A 167 15.75 -0.19 -11.06
CA SER A 167 17.16 -0.63 -11.18
C SER A 167 17.31 -2.11 -11.52
N ARG A 168 16.24 -2.92 -11.44
CA ARG A 168 16.16 -4.30 -11.91
C ARG A 168 15.77 -4.43 -13.39
N ALA A 169 16.17 -3.49 -14.25
CA ALA A 169 16.00 -3.58 -15.71
C ALA A 169 16.87 -4.67 -16.39
N GLY A 170 17.40 -5.62 -15.63
CA GLY A 170 18.09 -6.79 -16.17
C GLY A 170 17.63 -8.03 -15.40
N ILE A 171 17.10 -9.01 -16.12
CA ILE A 171 17.04 -10.40 -15.67
C ILE A 171 18.43 -10.70 -15.09
N GLN A 172 18.52 -10.97 -13.77
CA GLN A 172 19.76 -11.48 -13.21
C GLN A 172 20.20 -12.65 -14.09
N GLN A 173 21.42 -12.60 -14.62
CA GLN A 173 21.92 -13.64 -15.49
C GLN A 173 22.01 -14.95 -14.70
N THR A 174 20.95 -15.74 -14.74
CA THR A 174 20.84 -17.04 -14.06
C THR A 174 21.63 -18.13 -14.79
N SER A 175 21.99 -17.88 -16.04
CA SER A 175 22.79 -18.78 -16.87
C SER A 175 23.78 -18.00 -17.74
N SER A 176 25.05 -18.44 -17.72
CA SER A 176 26.10 -18.00 -18.65
C SER A 176 26.63 -19.22 -19.40
N MET A 177 26.53 -19.23 -20.72
CA MET A 177 27.09 -20.31 -21.54
C MET A 177 28.62 -20.35 -21.44
N ALA A 178 29.27 -19.20 -21.32
CA ALA A 178 30.71 -19.12 -21.11
C ALA A 178 31.14 -19.78 -19.79
N ASP A 179 30.42 -19.49 -18.70
CA ASP A 179 30.68 -20.08 -17.38
C ASP A 179 30.41 -21.59 -17.40
N THR A 180 29.36 -22.00 -18.13
CA THR A 180 29.02 -23.43 -18.31
C THR A 180 30.14 -24.17 -19.04
N HIS A 181 30.66 -23.61 -20.14
CA HIS A 181 31.79 -24.19 -20.86
C HIS A 181 33.08 -24.21 -20.02
N ALA A 182 33.33 -23.18 -19.22
CA ALA A 182 34.47 -23.13 -18.32
C ALA A 182 34.41 -24.23 -17.25
N LEU A 183 33.24 -24.44 -16.65
CA LEU A 183 33.00 -25.52 -15.67
C LEU A 183 33.13 -26.91 -16.32
N VAL A 184 32.56 -27.11 -17.51
CA VAL A 184 32.69 -28.39 -18.24
C VAL A 184 34.15 -28.68 -18.60
N ALA A 185 34.91 -27.68 -19.05
CA ALA A 185 36.33 -27.84 -19.36
C ALA A 185 37.17 -28.13 -18.11
N ALA A 186 36.81 -27.55 -16.97
CA ALA A 186 37.47 -27.82 -15.70
C ALA A 186 37.19 -29.23 -15.17
N VAL A 187 35.94 -29.68 -15.26
CA VAL A 187 35.54 -31.03 -14.81
C VAL A 187 36.03 -32.11 -15.76
N GLY A 188 35.90 -31.90 -17.07
CA GLY A 188 36.27 -32.90 -18.08
C GLY A 188 37.75 -32.93 -18.42
N MET A 189 38.46 -31.80 -18.34
CA MET A 189 39.85 -31.69 -18.79
C MET A 189 40.80 -31.15 -17.70
N GLY A 190 40.32 -30.87 -16.49
CA GLY A 190 41.14 -30.30 -15.41
C GLY A 190 41.59 -28.85 -15.64
N LYS A 191 41.12 -28.20 -16.71
CA LYS A 191 41.58 -26.87 -17.14
C LYS A 191 41.21 -25.81 -16.09
N GLY A 192 42.20 -25.18 -15.47
CA GLY A 192 42.01 -24.13 -14.46
C GLY A 192 41.99 -24.60 -13.00
N LEU A 193 42.18 -25.90 -12.74
CA LEU A 193 42.47 -26.43 -11.40
C LEU A 193 43.97 -26.31 -11.14
N LYS A 194 44.36 -25.71 -10.00
CA LYS A 194 45.78 -25.67 -9.61
C LYS A 194 46.21 -27.08 -9.22
N MET A 195 47.07 -27.70 -10.03
CA MET A 195 47.77 -28.93 -9.67
C MET A 195 48.70 -28.61 -8.50
N GLY A 196 48.42 -29.16 -7.32
CA GLY A 196 49.34 -29.06 -6.19
C GLY A 196 50.70 -29.61 -6.62
N MET A 197 51.75 -28.79 -6.55
CA MET A 197 53.10 -29.23 -6.89
C MET A 197 53.48 -30.46 -6.04
N PRO A 198 54.05 -31.52 -6.63
CA PRO A 198 54.71 -32.55 -5.86
C PRO A 198 55.98 -31.96 -5.25
N MET A 199 56.15 -32.16 -3.94
CA MET A 199 57.34 -31.81 -3.18
C MET A 199 58.60 -32.35 -3.88
N SER A 200 59.46 -31.43 -4.32
CA SER A 200 60.78 -31.71 -4.84
C SER A 200 61.68 -32.30 -3.75
N VAL A 201 62.10 -33.55 -3.96
CA VAL A 201 63.23 -34.19 -3.26
C VAL A 201 64.53 -33.51 -3.72
N PRO A 202 65.40 -33.02 -2.83
CA PRO A 202 66.77 -32.68 -3.20
C PRO A 202 67.66 -33.93 -3.04
N GLY A 203 68.32 -34.35 -4.13
CA GLY A 203 69.47 -35.27 -4.10
C GLY A 203 70.65 -34.64 -3.33
N GLY A 204 71.78 -35.30 -3.10
CA GLY A 204 72.30 -36.61 -3.42
C GLY A 204 73.69 -36.70 -2.75
N GLY A 205 74.14 -37.90 -2.39
CA GLY A 205 75.47 -38.12 -1.80
C GLY A 205 75.77 -39.62 -1.68
N PRO A 206 76.88 -40.13 -2.23
CA PRO A 206 77.18 -41.55 -2.27
C PRO A 206 78.00 -41.96 -1.04
N GLY A 207 77.56 -42.98 -0.30
CA GLY A 207 78.39 -43.53 0.76
C GLY A 207 77.68 -44.43 1.76
N SER A 208 77.91 -45.73 1.59
CA SER A 208 78.05 -46.73 2.66
C SER A 208 76.83 -47.29 3.42
N MET A 209 76.80 -48.63 3.34
CA MET A 209 76.54 -49.59 4.43
C MET A 209 75.10 -49.99 4.76
N MET A 210 74.76 -51.13 4.14
CA MET A 210 74.11 -52.33 4.66
C MET A 210 73.82 -52.46 6.19
N VAL A 211 72.71 -53.18 6.42
CA VAL A 211 72.38 -54.19 7.46
C VAL A 211 71.25 -53.80 8.43
N PRO A 212 70.28 -54.71 8.70
CA PRO A 212 69.01 -54.45 9.41
C PRO A 212 69.02 -55.11 10.82
N PRO A 213 67.90 -55.65 11.34
CA PRO A 213 66.74 -55.02 11.98
C PRO A 213 66.61 -55.42 13.47
N ALA A 214 65.84 -54.71 14.30
CA ALA A 214 65.44 -55.24 15.60
C ALA A 214 64.09 -54.71 16.10
N ILE A 215 63.27 -55.68 16.50
CA ILE A 215 61.94 -55.63 17.09
C ILE A 215 62.02 -55.27 18.58
N ARG A 216 61.14 -54.40 19.10
CA ARG A 216 60.43 -54.59 20.39
C ARG A 216 59.28 -53.56 20.65
N PRO A 217 58.26 -53.94 21.46
CA PRO A 217 56.96 -53.26 21.69
C PRO A 217 57.02 -52.34 22.95
N PRO A 218 55.95 -51.75 23.56
CA PRO A 218 54.49 -52.04 23.52
C PRO A 218 53.50 -50.83 23.51
N ALA A 219 52.20 -51.15 23.53
CA ALA A 219 50.99 -50.30 23.60
C ALA A 219 50.91 -49.45 24.91
N PRO A 220 49.94 -48.51 25.16
CA PRO A 220 48.48 -48.67 24.94
C PRO A 220 47.64 -47.43 24.53
N MET A 221 46.50 -47.73 23.89
CA MET A 221 45.15 -47.13 23.96
C MET A 221 44.96 -45.65 24.39
N SER A 222 44.27 -44.85 23.56
CA SER A 222 43.13 -44.03 24.05
C SER A 222 42.22 -43.48 22.93
N SER A 223 40.92 -43.64 23.20
CA SER A 223 39.76 -42.83 22.78
C SER A 223 39.49 -42.56 21.30
N VAL A 224 38.57 -43.34 20.75
CA VAL A 224 37.69 -42.96 19.63
C VAL A 224 36.75 -41.86 20.11
N SER A 225 36.89 -40.67 19.55
CA SER A 225 35.88 -39.60 19.59
C SER A 225 35.15 -39.56 18.24
N PRO A 226 33.81 -39.65 18.20
CA PRO A 226 33.05 -39.59 16.96
C PRO A 226 32.88 -38.12 16.53
N GLY A 227 33.77 -37.63 15.67
CA GLY A 227 33.70 -36.22 15.24
C GLY A 227 34.55 -35.83 14.03
N GLY A 228 35.08 -36.78 13.25
CA GLY A 228 35.98 -36.50 12.15
C GLY A 228 35.47 -37.01 10.82
N VAL A 229 34.37 -36.45 10.29
CA VAL A 229 34.14 -36.53 8.84
C VAL A 229 35.24 -35.69 8.20
N SER A 230 36.29 -36.38 7.75
CA SER A 230 37.40 -35.78 7.01
C SER A 230 36.84 -34.90 5.91
N GLN A 231 37.03 -33.60 6.11
CA GLN A 231 36.76 -32.55 5.17
C GLN A 231 37.63 -32.84 3.94
N LEU A 232 37.02 -33.49 2.93
CA LEU A 232 37.63 -33.67 1.62
C LEU A 232 37.96 -32.27 1.10
N GLY A 233 39.25 -31.92 1.15
CA GLY A 233 39.74 -30.59 0.85
C GLY A 233 39.27 -30.16 -0.53
N LYS A 234 38.41 -29.14 -0.58
CA LYS A 234 38.07 -28.47 -1.84
C LYS A 234 39.37 -27.90 -2.41
N ALA A 235 39.85 -28.48 -3.51
CA ALA A 235 40.98 -27.92 -4.24
C ALA A 235 40.65 -26.45 -4.59
N PRO A 236 41.54 -25.48 -4.33
CA PRO A 236 41.27 -24.08 -4.60
C PRO A 236 41.11 -23.87 -6.11
N SER A 237 39.86 -23.71 -6.53
CA SER A 237 39.51 -23.40 -7.93
C SER A 237 39.84 -21.94 -8.22
N ALA A 238 40.55 -21.69 -9.33
CA ALA A 238 40.79 -20.33 -9.84
C ALA A 238 39.66 -19.83 -10.76
N ILE A 239 38.59 -20.61 -10.91
CA ILE A 239 37.49 -20.31 -11.84
C ILE A 239 36.52 -19.35 -11.14
N LYS A 240 36.55 -18.09 -11.57
CA LYS A 240 35.58 -17.07 -11.18
C LYS A 240 34.36 -17.16 -12.10
N THR A 241 33.22 -17.58 -11.58
CA THR A 241 31.93 -17.52 -12.28
C THR A 241 31.14 -16.30 -11.80
N ASN A 242 30.44 -15.61 -12.69
CA ASN A 242 29.57 -14.47 -12.33
C ASN A 242 28.13 -14.92 -12.02
N ILE A 243 27.84 -16.21 -12.13
CA ILE A 243 26.55 -16.80 -11.78
C ILE A 243 26.36 -16.69 -10.26
N LYS A 244 25.44 -15.83 -9.83
CA LYS A 244 24.94 -15.82 -8.46
C LYS A 244 23.89 -16.93 -8.33
N SER A 245 23.99 -17.78 -7.30
CA SER A 245 22.92 -18.71 -6.96
C SER A 245 21.63 -17.92 -6.78
N ALA A 246 20.58 -18.28 -7.52
CA ALA A 246 19.26 -17.72 -7.32
C ALA A 246 18.85 -18.00 -5.88
N MET A 247 18.97 -17.00 -5.00
CA MET A 247 18.26 -17.05 -3.72
C MET A 247 16.78 -17.16 -4.09
N GLN A 248 16.13 -18.23 -3.65
CA GLN A 248 14.68 -18.37 -3.80
C GLN A 248 14.03 -17.19 -3.07
N VAL A 249 13.72 -16.13 -3.82
CA VAL A 249 12.85 -15.07 -3.37
C VAL A 249 11.43 -15.64 -3.48
N HIS A 250 11.01 -16.41 -2.49
CA HIS A 250 9.59 -16.71 -2.32
C HIS A 250 8.92 -15.47 -1.72
N PRO A 251 7.94 -14.84 -2.39
CA PRO A 251 7.29 -13.63 -1.88
C PRO A 251 6.37 -13.88 -0.67
N PHE A 252 6.15 -15.13 -0.28
CA PHE A 252 5.31 -15.50 0.86
C PHE A 252 5.92 -16.71 1.57
N GLN A 253 6.79 -16.45 2.55
CA GLN A 253 6.92 -17.37 3.68
C GLN A 253 5.82 -16.99 4.68
N ARG A 254 4.86 -17.90 4.86
CA ARG A 254 4.01 -17.94 6.04
C ARG A 254 4.79 -18.55 7.20
#